data_AF-L0JWD3-F1
#
_entry.id   AF-L0JWD3-F1
#
_cell.length_a   1.000
_cell.length_b   1.000
_cell.length_c   1.000
_cell.angle_alpha   90.00
_cell.angle_beta   90.00
_cell.angle_gamma   90.00
#
_symmetry.space_group_name_H-M   'P 1'
#
loop_
_entity.id
_entity.type
_entity.pdbx_description
1 polymer ?
#
loop_
_entity_poly.entity_id
_entity_poly.type
_entity_poly.pdbx_seq_one_letter_code
_entity_poly.pdbx_strand_id
1 'polypeptide(L)'
;MEIADSIPGMKPNKTGRNVAVGSGYLILGLFALVFFPIVLGIIVGTNWRGTANKLTALPGIAAGGGVKAGAVAGVYGLVIWGLLMAGGGGEETQSSADSAEASGEESGDYTVVVTVVDENSDPIENADVEFVHDDAIIFDTRDDQQTNEDGQATFETEGGSITVNAESDGYESGSTDVTIESDDEVTITLESEPTEADDSSDDDSSSGIEQRASETYSTSGLVTGLSPDGETVLFGFGDGNVMVYDEQRDGDVINLGADRSVSHLQVSEDGTTGTVGWMDADMYGSLDLTEDDGPALQHPELWDLDATADGTTIASVSSPITGPGTVAASANGEIQWETDLSESVGQTVAITDEGDYVAVGAGRYSGDDIERYGSAGVKLYDSTGAEQWTHETDEDVISVNIDSERELVVAGTDDGKTIVLDLEGNVVWETDSYGGWVYLSSDGSTIVTSEGDGTLHAVDAETGDEQWTASLGFWGAEDVSVSDNGDRVLVADRGNGEIAVVDSGNLIWENSYDIGPAIGAISGDGSTWSISVQDNDNQSGEVEIYRDES
;
A
#
# COMPACT_ATOMS: atom_id res chain seq x y z
N MET A 1 18.30 -32.19 -8.93
CA MET A 1 17.66 -32.53 -10.22
C MET A 1 17.47 -31.19 -10.91
N GLU A 2 18.11 -30.92 -12.04
CA GLU A 2 17.95 -29.59 -12.66
C GLU A 2 16.53 -29.44 -13.20
N ILE A 3 15.92 -28.26 -13.05
CA ILE A 3 14.56 -27.94 -13.57
C ILE A 3 14.42 -28.28 -15.06
N ALA A 4 15.54 -28.26 -15.80
CA ALA A 4 15.59 -28.63 -17.21
C ALA A 4 15.28 -30.12 -17.49
N ASP A 5 15.36 -31.00 -16.48
CA ASP A 5 15.06 -32.43 -16.60
C ASP A 5 13.59 -32.76 -16.32
N SER A 6 12.84 -31.87 -15.66
CA SER A 6 11.44 -32.07 -15.26
C SER A 6 10.44 -31.44 -16.24
N ILE A 7 10.82 -30.42 -17.01
CA ILE A 7 9.92 -29.71 -17.92
C ILE A 7 10.08 -30.22 -19.38
N PRO A 8 9.04 -30.82 -19.99
CA PRO A 8 9.11 -31.31 -21.36
C PRO A 8 9.48 -30.20 -22.35
N GLY A 9 10.63 -30.34 -23.02
CA GLY A 9 11.13 -29.38 -24.01
C GLY A 9 12.33 -28.55 -23.56
N MET A 10 12.63 -28.50 -22.25
CA MET A 10 13.89 -27.93 -21.74
C MET A 10 15.07 -28.90 -21.99
N LYS A 11 16.30 -28.35 -22.04
CA LYS A 11 17.55 -29.15 -22.13
C LYS A 11 18.64 -28.54 -21.23
N PRO A 12 19.48 -29.35 -20.57
CA PRO A 12 20.60 -28.86 -19.77
C PRO A 12 21.53 -27.94 -20.59
N ASN A 13 22.05 -26.88 -19.96
CA ASN A 13 23.00 -25.91 -20.53
C ASN A 13 22.51 -25.16 -21.81
N LYS A 14 21.20 -24.95 -21.95
CA LYS A 14 20.60 -24.17 -23.05
C LYS A 14 19.68 -23.06 -22.54
N THR A 15 20.25 -22.13 -21.77
CA THR A 15 19.54 -21.05 -21.05
C THR A 15 18.54 -20.29 -21.92
N GLY A 16 18.94 -19.70 -23.05
CA GLY A 16 18.01 -18.93 -23.90
C GLY A 16 16.84 -19.75 -24.47
N ARG A 17 17.02 -21.05 -24.68
CA ARG A 17 15.94 -21.93 -25.14
C ARG A 17 15.02 -22.34 -23.99
N ASN A 18 15.58 -22.58 -22.81
CA ASN A 18 14.79 -22.95 -21.64
C ASN A 18 13.95 -21.75 -21.16
N VAL A 19 14.47 -20.52 -21.25
CA VAL A 19 13.69 -19.30 -21.02
C VAL A 19 12.51 -19.22 -21.99
N ALA A 20 12.74 -19.35 -23.31
CA ALA A 20 11.65 -19.32 -24.29
C ALA A 20 10.60 -20.43 -24.09
N VAL A 21 11.03 -21.64 -23.70
CA VAL A 21 10.12 -22.75 -23.37
C VAL A 21 9.34 -22.45 -22.08
N GLY A 22 10.00 -21.89 -21.06
CA GLY A 22 9.37 -21.49 -19.80
C GLY A 22 8.31 -20.41 -20.00
N SER A 23 8.64 -19.34 -20.72
CA SER A 23 7.69 -18.28 -21.10
C SER A 23 6.51 -18.85 -21.90
N GLY A 24 6.76 -19.80 -22.80
CA GLY A 24 5.69 -20.47 -23.54
C GLY A 24 4.72 -21.25 -22.64
N TYR A 25 5.21 -21.96 -21.62
CA TYR A 25 4.36 -22.65 -20.65
C TYR A 25 3.61 -21.69 -19.73
N LEU A 26 4.24 -20.57 -19.35
CA LEU A 26 3.61 -19.53 -18.52
C LEU A 26 2.45 -18.87 -19.26
N ILE A 27 2.65 -18.49 -20.53
CA ILE A 27 1.59 -17.94 -21.39
C ILE A 27 0.47 -18.97 -21.60
N LEU A 28 0.80 -20.24 -21.83
CA LEU A 28 -0.19 -21.32 -21.95
C LEU A 28 -0.97 -21.55 -20.63
N GLY A 29 -0.31 -21.38 -19.48
CA GLY A 29 -0.93 -21.47 -18.16
C GLY A 29 -1.91 -20.34 -17.91
N LEU A 30 -1.50 -19.09 -18.18
CA LEU A 30 -2.37 -17.91 -18.10
C LEU A 30 -3.56 -18.02 -19.05
N PHE A 31 -3.33 -18.46 -20.30
CA PHE A 31 -4.41 -18.69 -21.26
C PHE A 31 -5.38 -19.78 -20.79
N ALA A 32 -4.88 -20.87 -20.19
CA ALA A 32 -5.74 -21.92 -19.64
C ALA A 32 -6.54 -21.45 -18.42
N LEU A 33 -6.03 -20.45 -17.68
CA LEU A 33 -6.70 -19.86 -16.53
C LEU A 33 -7.82 -18.91 -16.97
N VAL A 34 -7.56 -17.99 -17.90
CA VAL A 34 -8.57 -17.06 -18.44
C VAL A 34 -9.69 -17.80 -19.18
N PHE A 35 -9.35 -18.82 -19.96
CA PHE A 35 -10.32 -19.60 -20.72
C PHE A 35 -10.77 -20.88 -20.01
N PHE A 36 -10.53 -21.00 -18.70
CA PHE A 36 -10.81 -22.20 -17.93
C PHE A 36 -12.22 -22.77 -18.14
N PRO A 37 -13.30 -21.95 -18.15
CA PRO A 37 -14.64 -22.48 -18.36
C PRO A 37 -14.85 -23.10 -19.74
N ILE A 38 -14.28 -22.47 -20.78
CA ILE A 38 -14.36 -22.95 -22.17
C ILE A 38 -13.55 -24.24 -22.32
N VAL A 39 -12.33 -24.27 -21.78
CA VAL A 39 -11.43 -25.43 -21.81
C VAL A 39 -12.07 -26.61 -21.07
N LEU A 40 -12.68 -26.38 -19.90
CA LEU A 40 -13.39 -27.40 -19.13
C LEU A 40 -14.57 -27.97 -19.93
N GLY A 41 -15.36 -27.11 -20.58
CA GLY A 41 -16.46 -27.53 -21.45
C GLY A 41 -16.01 -28.40 -22.62
N ILE A 42 -14.88 -28.07 -23.26
CA ILE A 42 -14.31 -28.87 -24.35
C ILE A 42 -13.79 -30.22 -23.83
N ILE A 43 -13.10 -30.25 -22.70
CA ILE A 43 -12.54 -31.47 -22.09
C ILE A 43 -13.65 -32.45 -21.70
N VAL A 44 -14.71 -31.96 -21.06
CA VAL A 44 -15.86 -32.79 -20.67
C VAL A 44 -16.69 -33.18 -21.89
N GLY A 45 -16.92 -32.24 -22.82
CA GLY A 45 -17.68 -32.49 -24.04
C GLY A 45 -17.03 -33.54 -24.95
N THR A 46 -15.70 -33.56 -25.06
CA THR A 46 -14.94 -34.56 -25.82
C THR A 46 -14.61 -35.82 -25.01
N ASN A 47 -14.97 -35.83 -23.72
CA ASN A 47 -14.62 -36.88 -22.75
C ASN A 47 -13.12 -37.21 -22.75
N TRP A 48 -12.30 -36.16 -22.84
CA TRP A 48 -10.86 -36.30 -22.89
C TRP A 48 -10.36 -36.99 -21.62
N ARG A 49 -9.59 -38.08 -21.78
CA ARG A 49 -9.12 -38.96 -20.68
C ARG A 49 -10.22 -39.51 -19.76
N GLY A 50 -11.46 -39.59 -20.24
CA GLY A 50 -12.58 -40.14 -19.47
C GLY A 50 -13.12 -39.16 -18.41
N THR A 51 -12.82 -37.87 -18.50
CA THR A 51 -13.21 -36.87 -17.50
C THR A 51 -14.73 -36.77 -17.34
N ALA A 52 -15.52 -36.87 -18.41
CA ALA A 52 -16.98 -36.85 -18.29
C ALA A 52 -17.51 -38.03 -17.46
N ASN A 53 -16.84 -39.19 -17.50
CA ASN A 53 -17.22 -40.35 -16.69
C ASN A 53 -16.94 -40.17 -15.20
N LYS A 54 -15.97 -39.30 -14.86
CA LYS A 54 -15.62 -38.99 -13.47
C LYS A 54 -16.53 -37.91 -12.87
N LEU A 55 -17.14 -37.09 -13.71
CA LEU A 55 -17.99 -35.96 -13.31
C LEU A 55 -19.50 -36.25 -13.43
N THR A 56 -19.90 -37.52 -13.61
CA THR A 56 -21.32 -37.92 -13.69
C THR A 56 -22.09 -37.72 -12.40
N ALA A 57 -21.39 -37.45 -11.29
CA ALA A 57 -22.01 -37.04 -10.03
C ALA A 57 -22.61 -35.63 -10.09
N LEU A 58 -22.13 -34.78 -11.02
CA LEU A 58 -22.66 -33.43 -11.22
C LEU A 58 -23.95 -33.47 -12.07
N PRO A 59 -25.04 -32.81 -11.62
CA PRO A 59 -26.27 -32.73 -12.38
C PRO A 59 -26.06 -32.19 -13.79
N GLY A 60 -26.54 -32.92 -14.80
CA GLY A 60 -26.49 -32.52 -16.22
C GLY A 60 -25.26 -33.00 -17.00
N ILE A 61 -24.28 -33.67 -16.37
CA ILE A 61 -23.12 -34.25 -17.06
C ILE A 61 -23.36 -35.73 -17.36
N ALA A 62 -23.49 -36.07 -18.65
CA ALA A 62 -23.70 -37.44 -19.09
C ALA A 62 -22.39 -38.25 -19.16
N ALA A 63 -22.46 -39.54 -18.79
CA ALA A 63 -21.37 -40.49 -18.99
C ALA A 63 -21.02 -40.58 -20.49
N GLY A 64 -19.75 -40.41 -20.83
CA GLY A 64 -19.27 -40.39 -22.21
C GLY A 64 -19.15 -39.01 -22.86
N GLY A 65 -19.60 -37.93 -22.19
CA GLY A 65 -19.48 -36.55 -22.67
C GLY A 65 -20.58 -36.13 -23.64
N GLY A 66 -20.25 -35.26 -24.59
CA GLY A 66 -21.15 -34.68 -25.60
C GLY A 66 -21.37 -33.17 -25.42
N VAL A 67 -21.82 -32.49 -26.49
CA VAL A 67 -21.95 -31.02 -26.53
C VAL A 67 -22.78 -30.46 -25.37
N LYS A 68 -23.86 -31.15 -24.98
CA LYS A 68 -24.68 -30.75 -23.82
C LYS A 68 -23.95 -30.90 -22.49
N ALA A 69 -23.19 -32.00 -22.31
CA ALA A 69 -22.40 -32.21 -21.11
C ALA A 69 -21.23 -31.21 -21.03
N GLY A 70 -20.65 -30.84 -22.17
CA GLY A 70 -19.63 -29.79 -22.28
C GLY A 70 -20.18 -28.40 -21.95
N ALA A 71 -21.34 -28.03 -22.47
CA ALA A 71 -21.97 -26.75 -22.13
C ALA A 71 -22.29 -26.65 -20.63
N VAL A 72 -22.86 -27.72 -20.04
CA VAL A 72 -23.13 -27.79 -18.60
C VAL A 72 -21.83 -27.68 -17.79
N ALA A 73 -20.77 -28.37 -18.19
CA ALA A 73 -19.47 -28.28 -17.52
C ALA A 73 -18.83 -26.90 -17.65
N GLY A 74 -19.03 -26.20 -18.77
CA GLY A 74 -18.59 -24.83 -18.94
C GLY A 74 -19.28 -23.86 -17.99
N VAL A 75 -20.59 -24.03 -17.75
CA VAL A 75 -21.34 -23.24 -16.76
C VAL A 75 -20.84 -23.50 -15.34
N TYR A 76 -20.61 -24.77 -14.95
CA TYR A 76 -19.97 -25.06 -13.67
C TYR A 76 -18.56 -24.44 -13.60
N GLY A 77 -17.83 -24.46 -14.71
CA GLY A 77 -16.54 -23.78 -14.84
C GLY A 77 -16.66 -22.29 -14.56
N LEU A 78 -17.64 -21.59 -15.13
CA LEU A 78 -17.89 -20.16 -14.90
C LEU A 78 -18.24 -19.85 -13.45
N VAL A 79 -19.07 -20.68 -12.80
CA VAL A 79 -19.43 -20.46 -11.39
C VAL A 79 -18.23 -20.66 -10.48
N ILE A 80 -17.45 -21.73 -10.70
CA ILE A 80 -16.23 -21.98 -9.91
C ILE A 80 -15.19 -20.89 -10.17
N TRP A 81 -15.05 -20.47 -11.43
CA TRP A 81 -14.11 -19.43 -11.83
C TRP A 81 -14.52 -18.08 -11.24
N GLY A 82 -15.81 -17.75 -11.28
CA GLY A 82 -16.39 -16.58 -10.61
C GLY A 82 -16.17 -16.62 -9.11
N LEU A 83 -16.36 -17.74 -8.43
CA LEU A 83 -16.08 -17.87 -6.99
C LEU A 83 -14.59 -17.77 -6.64
N LEU A 84 -13.70 -18.18 -7.54
CA LEU A 84 -12.25 -18.05 -7.36
C LEU A 84 -11.78 -16.60 -7.58
N MET A 85 -12.44 -15.85 -8.46
CA MET A 85 -12.12 -14.45 -8.75
C MET A 85 -12.86 -13.48 -7.82
N ALA A 86 -14.06 -13.84 -7.32
CA ALA A 86 -14.88 -13.07 -6.39
C ALA A 86 -14.59 -13.40 -4.90
N GLY A 87 -13.47 -14.06 -4.63
CA GLY A 87 -13.00 -14.35 -3.26
C GLY A 87 -12.53 -13.12 -2.46
N GLY A 88 -12.68 -11.91 -3.00
CA GLY A 88 -12.64 -10.65 -2.27
C GLY A 88 -13.88 -9.83 -2.63
N GLY A 89 -14.77 -9.57 -1.66
CA GLY A 89 -15.98 -8.75 -1.83
C GLY A 89 -17.29 -9.52 -1.59
N GLY A 90 -17.96 -9.18 -0.50
CA GLY A 90 -19.15 -9.85 0.03
C GLY A 90 -20.45 -9.76 -0.80
N GLU A 91 -21.40 -10.60 -0.40
CA GLU A 91 -22.69 -10.88 -1.03
C GLU A 91 -23.61 -9.65 -1.25
N GLU A 92 -24.30 -9.64 -2.41
CA GLU A 92 -25.74 -9.34 -2.43
C GLU A 92 -26.52 -10.45 -3.12
N THR A 93 -27.51 -10.97 -2.39
CA THR A 93 -28.52 -11.88 -2.92
C THR A 93 -29.72 -11.07 -3.39
N GLN A 94 -30.11 -11.20 -4.66
CA GLN A 94 -31.53 -11.13 -5.01
C GLN A 94 -31.95 -12.12 -6.09
N SER A 95 -33.00 -12.86 -5.72
CA SER A 95 -33.72 -13.81 -6.54
C SER A 95 -34.82 -13.10 -7.33
N SER A 96 -34.85 -13.31 -8.64
CA SER A 96 -36.12 -13.37 -9.37
C SER A 96 -35.96 -14.17 -10.65
N ALA A 97 -36.70 -15.28 -10.71
CA ALA A 97 -37.00 -15.96 -11.95
C ALA A 97 -38.12 -15.18 -12.65
N ASP A 98 -37.84 -14.64 -13.83
CA ASP A 98 -38.88 -14.44 -14.83
C ASP A 98 -38.35 -14.73 -16.23
N SER A 99 -39.24 -15.29 -17.03
CA SER A 99 -39.02 -15.73 -18.40
C SER A 99 -39.55 -14.67 -19.37
N ALA A 100 -38.67 -14.10 -20.19
CA ALA A 100 -39.04 -13.35 -21.40
C ALA A 100 -37.86 -13.48 -22.39
N GLU A 101 -38.04 -14.25 -23.45
CA GLU A 101 -38.33 -13.75 -24.80
C GLU A 101 -37.13 -13.03 -25.44
N ALA A 102 -36.58 -13.71 -26.45
CA ALA A 102 -35.60 -13.15 -27.36
C ALA A 102 -36.20 -11.95 -28.12
N SER A 103 -35.71 -10.75 -27.83
CA SER A 103 -35.61 -9.67 -28.79
C SER A 103 -34.17 -9.63 -29.29
N GLY A 104 -33.99 -9.76 -30.61
CA GLY A 104 -32.72 -9.45 -31.23
C GLY A 104 -32.57 -7.94 -31.29
N GLU A 105 -31.46 -7.44 -30.79
CA GLU A 105 -30.94 -6.13 -31.17
C GLU A 105 -29.74 -6.36 -32.10
N GLU A 106 -29.76 -5.60 -33.18
CA GLU A 106 -28.78 -5.66 -34.25
C GLU A 106 -27.44 -5.15 -33.69
N SER A 107 -26.39 -5.97 -33.77
CA SER A 107 -25.01 -5.49 -33.62
C SER A 107 -24.72 -4.59 -34.83
N GLY A 108 -24.91 -3.29 -34.67
CA GLY A 108 -24.44 -2.28 -35.60
C GLY A 108 -23.23 -1.59 -34.97
N ASP A 109 -22.13 -1.49 -35.70
CA ASP A 109 -21.09 -0.53 -35.35
C ASP A 109 -21.69 0.88 -35.54
N TYR A 110 -21.78 1.65 -34.46
CA TYR A 110 -22.28 3.03 -34.45
C TYR A 110 -21.12 4.01 -34.54
N THR A 111 -21.30 5.10 -35.28
CA THR A 111 -20.32 6.18 -35.33
C THR A 111 -20.67 7.25 -34.31
N VAL A 112 -19.75 7.53 -33.39
CA VAL A 112 -19.89 8.59 -32.38
C VAL A 112 -18.84 9.66 -32.65
N VAL A 113 -19.28 10.92 -32.79
CA VAL A 113 -18.38 12.07 -32.92
C VAL A 113 -18.33 12.80 -31.59
N VAL A 114 -17.16 12.85 -30.97
CA VAL A 114 -16.91 13.64 -29.76
C VAL A 114 -16.32 14.98 -30.16
N THR A 115 -16.92 16.07 -29.69
CA THR A 115 -16.37 17.42 -29.84
C THR A 115 -15.90 17.93 -28.49
N VAL A 116 -14.63 18.26 -28.36
CA VAL A 116 -14.04 18.84 -27.16
C VAL A 116 -13.88 20.34 -27.36
N VAL A 117 -14.44 21.11 -26.44
CA VAL A 117 -14.43 22.59 -26.47
C VAL A 117 -14.01 23.15 -25.12
N ASP A 118 -13.55 24.39 -25.09
CA ASP A 118 -13.32 25.12 -23.85
C ASP A 118 -14.63 25.73 -23.27
N GLU A 119 -14.53 26.35 -22.10
CA GLU A 119 -15.60 27.11 -21.45
C GLU A 119 -16.24 28.22 -22.33
N ASN A 120 -15.54 28.68 -23.38
CA ASN A 120 -16.01 29.68 -24.33
C ASN A 120 -16.62 29.05 -25.60
N SER A 121 -16.72 27.72 -25.66
CA SER A 121 -17.15 26.92 -26.82
C SER A 121 -16.20 27.01 -28.02
N ASP A 122 -14.93 27.36 -27.80
CA ASP A 122 -13.87 27.28 -28.81
C ASP A 122 -13.32 25.84 -28.85
N PRO A 123 -13.09 25.26 -30.05
CA PRO A 123 -12.63 23.87 -30.17
C PRO A 123 -11.19 23.70 -29.69
N ILE A 124 -10.94 22.60 -28.97
CA ILE A 124 -9.60 22.24 -28.46
C ILE A 124 -8.99 21.20 -29.41
N GLU A 125 -7.86 21.53 -30.03
CA GLU A 125 -7.12 20.64 -30.95
C GLU A 125 -6.13 19.76 -30.18
N ASN A 126 -5.99 18.50 -30.57
CA ASN A 126 -5.12 17.49 -29.94
C ASN A 126 -5.48 17.12 -28.49
N ALA A 127 -6.68 17.43 -28.02
CA ALA A 127 -7.22 16.81 -26.82
C ALA A 127 -7.33 15.29 -27.02
N ASP A 128 -6.83 14.52 -26.07
CA ASP A 128 -6.90 13.06 -26.03
C ASP A 128 -8.29 12.66 -25.52
N VAL A 129 -9.00 11.85 -26.31
CA VAL A 129 -10.37 11.38 -25.98
C VAL A 129 -10.35 9.87 -25.87
N GLU A 130 -10.91 9.34 -24.79
CA GLU A 130 -10.92 7.91 -24.45
C GLU A 130 -12.35 7.41 -24.24
N PHE A 131 -12.65 6.22 -24.78
CA PHE A 131 -13.89 5.47 -24.49
C PHE A 131 -13.63 4.36 -23.49
N VAL A 132 -14.35 4.39 -22.37
CA VAL A 132 -14.34 3.36 -21.33
C VAL A 132 -15.70 2.65 -21.33
N HIS A 133 -15.71 1.35 -21.66
CA HIS A 133 -16.93 0.54 -21.63
C HIS A 133 -17.15 -0.07 -20.24
N ASP A 134 -18.35 0.08 -19.69
CA ASP A 134 -18.73 -0.42 -18.35
C ASP A 134 -18.58 -1.95 -18.18
N ASP A 135 -18.55 -2.72 -19.29
CA ASP A 135 -18.42 -4.19 -19.30
C ASP A 135 -16.96 -4.71 -19.43
N ALA A 136 -15.94 -3.84 -19.33
CA ALA A 136 -14.55 -4.20 -19.56
C ALA A 136 -13.89 -4.91 -18.33
N ILE A 137 -13.98 -6.24 -18.29
CA ILE A 137 -13.18 -7.08 -17.39
C ILE A 137 -11.91 -7.58 -18.13
N ILE A 138 -10.75 -7.01 -17.77
CA ILE A 138 -9.39 -7.60 -17.83
C ILE A 138 -8.63 -7.64 -19.19
N PHE A 139 -9.17 -7.12 -20.29
CA PHE A 139 -8.33 -6.71 -21.43
C PHE A 139 -8.86 -5.42 -22.01
N ASP A 140 -8.13 -4.35 -21.70
CA ASP A 140 -8.47 -3.01 -22.13
C ASP A 140 -8.41 -2.91 -23.65
N THR A 141 -9.57 -2.82 -24.30
CA THR A 141 -9.65 -2.29 -25.65
C THR A 141 -9.87 -0.80 -25.53
N ARG A 142 -8.79 -0.09 -25.16
CA ARG A 142 -8.71 1.37 -25.25
C ARG A 142 -8.80 1.75 -26.71
N ASP A 143 -9.79 2.56 -27.06
CA ASP A 143 -9.77 3.31 -28.31
C ASP A 143 -9.57 4.78 -27.91
N ASP A 144 -8.33 5.23 -28.02
CA ASP A 144 -7.92 6.62 -27.81
C ASP A 144 -7.79 7.33 -29.17
N GLN A 145 -8.38 8.51 -29.30
CA GLN A 145 -8.16 9.36 -30.45
C GLN A 145 -7.99 10.82 -30.05
N GLN A 146 -7.07 11.48 -30.75
CA GLN A 146 -6.87 12.92 -30.63
C GLN A 146 -7.86 13.69 -31.49
N THR A 147 -8.35 14.80 -30.94
CA THR A 147 -9.21 15.74 -31.64
C THR A 147 -8.46 16.48 -32.76
N ASN A 148 -9.15 16.75 -33.86
CA ASN A 148 -8.63 17.51 -35.01
C ASN A 148 -8.71 19.05 -34.80
N GLU A 149 -8.35 19.84 -35.82
CA GLU A 149 -8.40 21.32 -35.81
C GLU A 149 -9.80 21.92 -35.49
N ASP A 150 -10.87 21.12 -35.65
CA ASP A 150 -12.25 21.49 -35.32
C ASP A 150 -12.68 20.96 -33.93
N GLY A 151 -11.76 20.40 -33.15
CA GLY A 151 -11.99 19.84 -31.81
C GLY A 151 -12.69 18.48 -31.82
N GLN A 152 -12.67 17.75 -32.94
CA GLN A 152 -13.47 16.54 -33.11
C GLN A 152 -12.63 15.26 -33.17
N ALA A 153 -13.06 14.23 -32.43
CA ALA A 153 -12.61 12.85 -32.51
C ALA A 153 -13.78 11.94 -32.94
N THR A 154 -13.54 10.87 -33.69
CA THR A 154 -14.62 10.01 -34.23
C THR A 154 -14.34 8.54 -33.95
N PHE A 155 -15.27 7.89 -33.27
CA PHE A 155 -15.16 6.51 -32.81
C PHE A 155 -16.20 5.61 -33.49
N GLU A 156 -15.86 4.34 -33.71
CA GLU A 156 -16.80 3.29 -34.14
C GLU A 156 -16.98 2.29 -32.98
N THR A 157 -18.19 2.15 -32.46
CA THR A 157 -18.46 1.33 -31.26
C THR A 157 -19.72 0.46 -31.39
N GLU A 158 -19.75 -0.72 -30.76
CA GLU A 158 -20.87 -1.68 -30.86
C GLU A 158 -22.14 -1.27 -30.08
N GLY A 159 -22.12 -0.11 -29.41
CA GLY A 159 -23.21 0.42 -28.59
C GLY A 159 -23.18 -0.08 -27.14
N GLY A 160 -23.86 0.63 -26.24
CA GLY A 160 -23.83 0.35 -24.79
C GLY A 160 -23.60 1.58 -23.92
N SER A 161 -23.46 1.36 -22.61
CA SER A 161 -23.07 2.42 -21.65
C SER A 161 -21.56 2.61 -21.74
N ILE A 162 -21.14 3.83 -22.07
CA ILE A 162 -19.75 4.20 -22.27
C ILE A 162 -19.49 5.49 -21.52
N THR A 163 -18.41 5.53 -20.75
CA THR A 163 -17.85 6.75 -20.20
C THR A 163 -16.86 7.32 -21.21
N VAL A 164 -17.05 8.58 -21.61
CA VAL A 164 -16.15 9.29 -22.51
C VAL A 164 -15.31 10.25 -21.68
N ASN A 165 -14.00 10.05 -21.65
CA ASN A 165 -13.04 10.94 -21.00
C ASN A 165 -12.37 11.82 -22.05
N ALA A 166 -12.06 13.07 -21.70
CA ALA A 166 -11.25 13.96 -22.51
C ALA A 166 -10.26 14.72 -21.63
N GLU A 167 -9.01 14.79 -22.09
CA GLU A 167 -7.92 15.53 -21.46
C GLU A 167 -7.16 16.37 -22.50
N SER A 168 -6.64 17.51 -22.07
CA SER A 168 -5.81 18.38 -22.90
C SER A 168 -4.92 19.24 -22.01
N ASP A 169 -3.67 19.42 -22.40
CA ASP A 169 -2.72 20.27 -21.68
C ASP A 169 -3.30 21.67 -21.39
N GLY A 170 -3.29 22.07 -20.11
CA GLY A 170 -3.80 23.37 -19.65
C GLY A 170 -5.31 23.44 -19.45
N TYR A 171 -5.99 22.29 -19.38
CA TYR A 171 -7.42 22.18 -19.08
C TYR A 171 -7.67 21.05 -18.08
N GLU A 172 -8.61 21.26 -17.15
CA GLU A 172 -9.07 20.21 -16.23
C GLU A 172 -9.73 19.08 -17.04
N SER A 173 -9.44 17.83 -16.69
CA SER A 173 -9.98 16.67 -17.38
C SER A 173 -11.50 16.58 -17.21
N GLY A 174 -12.19 16.13 -18.26
CA GLY A 174 -13.64 16.06 -18.31
C GLY A 174 -14.11 14.64 -18.62
N SER A 175 -15.21 14.22 -17.98
CA SER A 175 -15.80 12.90 -18.22
C SER A 175 -17.32 12.98 -18.32
N THR A 176 -17.91 12.15 -19.19
CA THR A 176 -19.38 12.05 -19.32
C THR A 176 -19.83 10.64 -19.70
N ASP A 177 -20.88 10.15 -19.03
CA ASP A 177 -21.50 8.86 -19.33
C ASP A 177 -22.58 9.01 -20.40
N VAL A 178 -22.47 8.21 -21.46
CA VAL A 178 -23.40 8.21 -22.59
C VAL A 178 -23.84 6.79 -22.92
N THR A 179 -25.14 6.61 -23.16
CA THR A 179 -25.68 5.34 -23.67
C THR A 179 -25.86 5.44 -25.18
N ILE A 180 -25.06 4.68 -25.93
CA ILE A 180 -25.06 4.69 -27.40
C ILE A 180 -26.02 3.62 -27.93
N GLU A 181 -27.15 4.06 -28.49
CA GLU A 181 -28.17 3.21 -29.14
C GLU A 181 -28.27 3.47 -30.67
N SER A 182 -27.61 4.53 -31.16
CA SER A 182 -27.49 4.93 -32.57
C SER A 182 -26.25 5.81 -32.79
N ASP A 183 -25.92 6.16 -34.04
CA ASP A 183 -24.93 7.22 -34.31
C ASP A 183 -25.26 8.48 -33.50
N ASP A 184 -24.27 9.07 -32.84
CA ASP A 184 -24.46 10.17 -31.87
C ASP A 184 -23.35 11.22 -31.92
N GLU A 185 -23.63 12.41 -31.40
CA GLU A 185 -22.66 13.49 -31.24
C GLU A 185 -22.60 13.91 -29.76
N VAL A 186 -21.41 13.78 -29.16
CA VAL A 186 -21.16 14.11 -27.75
C VAL A 186 -20.30 15.37 -27.69
N THR A 187 -20.59 16.29 -26.78
CA THR A 187 -19.75 17.47 -26.55
C THR A 187 -19.25 17.48 -25.12
N ILE A 188 -17.94 17.56 -24.94
CA ILE A 188 -17.29 17.71 -23.64
C ILE A 188 -16.71 19.12 -23.57
N THR A 189 -16.98 19.80 -22.46
CA THR A 189 -16.42 21.12 -22.17
C THR A 189 -15.34 20.96 -21.11
N LEU A 190 -14.11 21.35 -21.42
CA LEU A 190 -13.00 21.39 -20.47
C LEU A 190 -12.83 22.82 -19.95
N GLU A 191 -12.63 22.97 -18.65
CA GLU A 191 -12.35 24.27 -18.03
C GLU A 191 -10.83 24.51 -18.08
N SER A 192 -10.40 25.71 -18.49
CA SER A 192 -8.97 26.00 -18.58
C SER A 192 -8.36 26.03 -17.18
N GLU A 193 -7.27 25.30 -16.97
CA GLU A 193 -6.51 25.40 -15.73
C GLU A 193 -5.98 26.84 -15.61
N PRO A 194 -6.03 27.44 -14.41
CA PRO A 194 -5.47 28.76 -14.21
C PRO A 194 -3.99 28.73 -14.58
N THR A 195 -3.59 29.49 -15.61
CA THR A 195 -2.19 29.54 -16.02
C THR A 195 -1.32 29.99 -14.86
N GLU A 196 -0.48 29.07 -14.36
CA GLU A 196 0.65 29.32 -13.46
C GLU A 196 1.43 30.55 -13.94
N ALA A 197 1.26 31.65 -13.21
CA ALA A 197 2.00 32.87 -13.46
C ALA A 197 3.37 32.74 -12.84
N ASP A 198 4.36 32.25 -13.61
CA ASP A 198 5.81 32.48 -13.47
C ASP A 198 6.22 32.98 -12.07
N ASP A 199 6.13 32.11 -11.06
CA ASP A 199 6.27 32.54 -9.67
C ASP A 199 7.74 32.67 -9.30
N SER A 200 8.24 33.87 -9.59
CA SER A 200 9.32 34.49 -8.85
C SER A 200 8.75 35.66 -8.05
N SER A 201 7.90 35.35 -7.07
CA SER A 201 7.54 36.30 -6.03
C SER A 201 7.13 35.60 -4.74
N ASP A 202 8.01 35.70 -3.76
CA ASP A 202 7.67 35.67 -2.34
C ASP A 202 6.27 36.28 -2.07
N ASP A 203 5.49 35.55 -1.25
CA ASP A 203 4.36 35.99 -0.40
C ASP A 203 2.94 35.61 -0.88
N ASP A 204 2.49 34.40 -0.51
CA ASP A 204 1.09 34.14 -0.17
C ASP A 204 0.94 33.69 1.29
N SER A 205 0.87 34.70 2.16
CA SER A 205 0.59 34.59 3.59
C SER A 205 -0.89 34.29 3.86
N SER A 206 -1.32 33.04 3.62
CA SER A 206 -2.62 32.56 4.13
C SER A 206 -2.66 31.18 4.78
N SER A 207 -1.65 30.32 4.60
CA SER A 207 -1.60 29.02 5.29
C SER A 207 -0.75 29.02 6.57
N GLY A 208 0.12 30.02 6.80
CA GLY A 208 1.06 29.96 7.93
C GLY A 208 2.13 28.86 7.81
N ILE A 209 2.03 28.02 6.78
CA ILE A 209 2.90 26.90 6.51
C ILE A 209 4.01 27.36 5.56
N GLU A 210 5.26 27.21 5.99
CA GLU A 210 6.45 27.62 5.24
C GLU A 210 7.33 26.41 4.92
N GLN A 211 7.76 26.29 3.67
CA GLN A 211 8.84 25.36 3.30
C GLN A 211 10.17 25.92 3.83
N ARG A 212 10.81 25.16 4.73
CA ARG A 212 12.05 25.52 5.42
C ARG A 212 13.30 24.99 4.74
N ALA A 213 13.20 23.86 4.03
CA ALA A 213 14.26 23.27 3.24
C ALA A 213 13.68 22.50 2.05
N SER A 214 14.39 22.48 0.93
CA SER A 214 14.15 21.63 -0.24
C SER A 214 15.48 21.37 -0.94
N GLU A 215 15.85 20.10 -1.05
CA GLU A 215 17.11 19.68 -1.64
C GLU A 215 16.96 18.36 -2.42
N THR A 216 17.67 18.27 -3.55
CA THR A 216 17.72 17.06 -4.39
C THR A 216 19.07 16.37 -4.27
N TYR A 217 19.03 15.06 -4.06
CA TYR A 217 20.19 14.19 -3.91
C TYR A 217 20.28 13.17 -5.05
N SER A 218 21.50 12.86 -5.47
CA SER A 218 21.76 11.86 -6.53
C SER A 218 21.79 10.42 -6.01
N THR A 219 20.96 10.12 -5.01
CA THR A 219 20.82 8.81 -4.40
C THR A 219 19.34 8.53 -4.15
N SER A 220 18.93 7.28 -4.32
CA SER A 220 17.54 6.83 -4.23
C SER A 220 17.25 6.19 -2.88
N GLY A 221 16.01 6.23 -2.41
CA GLY A 221 15.59 5.61 -1.15
C GLY A 221 15.58 6.62 -0.03
N LEU A 222 14.42 6.80 0.61
CA LEU A 222 14.25 7.86 1.58
C LEU A 222 13.21 7.50 2.65
N VAL A 223 13.71 7.22 3.84
CA VAL A 223 12.94 7.21 5.10
C VAL A 223 13.25 8.51 5.83
N THR A 224 12.31 9.03 6.61
CA THR A 224 12.51 10.26 7.39
C THR A 224 12.00 10.12 8.81
N GLY A 225 12.58 10.89 9.72
CA GLY A 225 12.17 10.97 11.12
C GLY A 225 12.55 12.34 11.71
N LEU A 226 11.82 12.81 12.72
CA LEU A 226 12.04 14.11 13.36
C LEU A 226 12.04 13.94 14.88
N SER A 227 12.71 14.85 15.58
CA SER A 227 12.51 15.02 17.01
C SER A 227 11.09 15.54 17.30
N PRO A 228 10.56 15.31 18.52
CA PRO A 228 9.20 15.76 18.88
C PRO A 228 8.95 17.28 18.72
N ASP A 229 9.98 18.11 18.87
CA ASP A 229 9.93 19.56 18.65
C ASP A 229 10.16 19.99 17.19
N GLY A 230 10.47 19.04 16.30
CA GLY A 230 10.74 19.26 14.88
C GLY A 230 12.07 19.99 14.59
N GLU A 231 12.93 20.18 15.60
CA GLU A 231 14.21 20.87 15.46
C GLU A 231 15.25 19.99 14.75
N THR A 232 15.34 18.71 15.09
CA THR A 232 16.22 17.74 14.41
C THR A 232 15.41 16.94 13.40
N VAL A 233 15.88 16.91 12.15
CA VAL A 233 15.25 16.13 11.07
C VAL A 233 16.26 15.23 10.39
N LEU A 234 15.90 13.95 10.24
CA LEU A 234 16.72 12.94 9.61
C LEU A 234 16.14 12.51 8.26
N PHE A 235 17.01 12.30 7.29
CA PHE A 235 16.69 11.59 6.05
C PHE A 235 17.69 10.47 5.81
N GLY A 236 17.21 9.26 5.58
CA GLY A 236 18.04 8.07 5.38
C GLY A 236 18.06 7.67 3.93
N PHE A 237 19.25 7.47 3.36
CA PHE A 237 19.41 7.25 1.92
C PHE A 237 19.70 5.77 1.56
N GLY A 238 19.49 5.41 0.28
CA GLY A 238 19.81 4.08 -0.26
C GLY A 238 21.28 3.71 -0.26
N ASP A 239 22.18 4.69 -0.14
CA ASP A 239 23.62 4.46 0.01
C ASP A 239 24.05 4.28 1.48
N GLY A 240 23.09 4.25 2.40
CA GLY A 240 23.27 3.99 3.83
C GLY A 240 23.69 5.19 4.66
N ASN A 241 23.81 6.36 4.05
CA ASN A 241 24.09 7.60 4.77
C ASN A 241 22.80 8.18 5.37
N VAL A 242 22.97 9.03 6.37
CA VAL A 242 21.89 9.79 6.98
C VAL A 242 22.21 11.28 6.83
N MET A 243 21.28 12.06 6.30
CA MET A 243 21.30 13.53 6.41
C MET A 243 20.70 13.92 7.75
N VAL A 244 21.35 14.85 8.43
CA VAL A 244 20.87 15.47 9.66
C VAL A 244 20.69 16.95 9.40
N TYR A 245 19.48 17.45 9.55
CA TYR A 245 19.18 18.88 9.60
C TYR A 245 18.96 19.32 11.04
N ASP A 246 19.60 20.42 11.42
CA ASP A 246 19.42 21.05 12.73
C ASP A 246 18.25 22.07 12.75
N GLU A 247 18.08 22.76 13.89
CA GLU A 247 17.05 23.79 14.09
C GLU A 247 17.10 24.91 13.02
N GLN A 248 18.29 25.20 12.48
CA GLN A 248 18.54 26.22 11.46
C GLN A 248 18.40 25.67 10.04
N ARG A 249 18.10 24.37 9.92
CA ARG A 249 18.10 23.59 8.68
C ARG A 249 19.47 23.61 7.99
N ASP A 250 20.56 23.65 8.76
CA ASP A 250 21.89 23.35 8.22
C ASP A 250 22.04 21.82 8.16
N GLY A 251 22.31 21.31 6.96
CA GLY A 251 22.34 19.87 6.67
C GLY A 251 23.75 19.30 6.69
N ASP A 252 23.98 18.27 7.50
CA ASP A 252 25.23 17.51 7.57
C ASP A 252 25.01 16.02 7.26
N VAL A 253 25.93 15.43 6.49
CA VAL A 253 25.87 13.99 6.13
C VAL A 253 26.69 13.17 7.13
N ILE A 254 26.02 12.25 7.81
CA ILE A 254 26.68 11.18 8.58
C ILE A 254 26.92 9.98 7.67
N ASN A 255 28.19 9.66 7.44
CA ASN A 255 28.58 8.50 6.66
C ASN A 255 28.78 7.27 7.55
N LEU A 256 27.79 6.39 7.55
CA LEU A 256 27.76 5.19 8.39
C LEU A 256 28.48 4.00 7.73
N GLY A 257 28.91 4.13 6.47
CA GLY A 257 29.68 3.11 5.76
C GLY A 257 28.93 1.80 5.50
N ALA A 258 27.61 1.80 5.69
CA ALA A 258 26.73 0.71 5.30
C ALA A 258 26.47 0.85 3.80
N ASP A 259 27.02 -0.02 2.94
CA ASP A 259 26.69 -0.03 1.50
C ASP A 259 25.25 -0.56 1.24
N ARG A 260 24.24 -0.11 2.01
CA ARG A 260 22.86 -0.63 2.05
C ARG A 260 21.88 0.48 2.44
N SER A 261 20.63 0.39 1.98
CA SER A 261 19.61 1.39 2.26
C SER A 261 19.32 1.51 3.74
N VAL A 262 19.21 2.75 4.22
CA VAL A 262 18.51 3.03 5.47
C VAL A 262 17.04 2.64 5.28
N SER A 263 16.47 2.02 6.29
CA SER A 263 15.11 1.44 6.28
C SER A 263 14.24 1.96 7.43
N HIS A 264 14.86 2.31 8.55
CA HIS A 264 14.18 2.81 9.75
C HIS A 264 14.96 3.99 10.28
N LEU A 265 14.24 5.04 10.68
CA LEU A 265 14.78 6.20 11.37
C LEU A 265 13.83 6.65 12.47
N GLN A 266 14.38 6.87 13.66
CA GLN A 266 13.69 7.54 14.76
C GLN A 266 14.67 8.49 15.45
N VAL A 267 14.15 9.56 16.04
CA VAL A 267 14.95 10.56 16.76
C VAL A 267 14.50 10.55 18.22
N SER A 268 15.44 10.58 19.16
CA SER A 268 15.14 10.69 20.59
C SER A 268 14.42 12.00 20.92
N GLU A 269 13.73 12.02 22.06
CA GLU A 269 13.00 13.18 22.56
C GLU A 269 13.90 14.42 22.73
N ASP A 270 15.17 14.21 23.07
CA ASP A 270 16.16 15.29 23.22
C ASP A 270 16.85 15.71 21.91
N GLY A 271 16.52 15.06 20.78
CA GLY A 271 17.07 15.36 19.47
C GLY A 271 18.54 14.98 19.27
N THR A 272 19.17 14.27 20.21
CA THR A 272 20.62 13.98 20.18
C THR A 272 20.97 12.56 19.76
N THR A 273 20.01 11.63 19.80
CA THR A 273 20.21 10.22 19.45
C THR A 273 19.31 9.83 18.30
N GLY A 274 19.87 9.18 17.28
CA GLY A 274 19.14 8.63 16.14
C GLY A 274 19.16 7.11 16.16
N THR A 275 18.00 6.47 16.14
CA THR A 275 17.90 5.03 15.87
C THR A 275 17.87 4.81 14.37
N VAL A 276 18.77 3.96 13.86
CA VAL A 276 18.95 3.73 12.42
C VAL A 276 18.91 2.23 12.13
N GLY A 277 18.11 1.83 11.15
CA GLY A 277 18.01 0.44 10.66
C GLY A 277 18.46 0.27 9.21
N TRP A 278 19.17 -0.81 8.92
CA TRP A 278 19.52 -1.30 7.57
C TRP A 278 19.03 -2.73 7.42
N MET A 279 17.74 -2.88 7.14
CA MET A 279 17.05 -4.17 7.01
C MET A 279 17.75 -5.13 6.05
N ASP A 280 18.13 -4.68 4.85
CA ASP A 280 18.87 -5.47 3.85
C ASP A 280 20.28 -5.93 4.30
N ALA A 281 20.78 -5.34 5.38
CA ALA A 281 22.06 -5.67 5.98
C ALA A 281 21.94 -6.53 7.24
N ASP A 282 20.72 -6.79 7.72
CA ASP A 282 20.44 -7.36 9.05
C ASP A 282 21.04 -6.52 10.19
N MET A 283 21.12 -5.20 10.04
CA MET A 283 21.79 -4.33 11.00
C MET A 283 20.92 -3.18 11.47
N TYR A 284 21.18 -2.71 12.68
CA TYR A 284 20.59 -1.51 13.26
C TYR A 284 21.51 -0.93 14.33
N GLY A 285 21.27 0.29 14.78
CA GLY A 285 22.06 0.90 15.84
C GLY A 285 21.48 2.21 16.35
N SER A 286 22.02 2.63 17.49
CA SER A 286 21.78 3.95 18.08
C SER A 286 22.99 4.82 17.78
N LEU A 287 22.75 5.98 17.19
CA LEU A 287 23.74 6.95 16.69
C LEU A 287 23.69 8.21 17.56
N ASP A 288 24.83 8.62 18.10
CA ASP A 288 24.97 9.96 18.69
C ASP A 288 25.09 10.97 17.54
N LEU A 289 24.04 11.78 17.36
CA LEU A 289 23.95 12.78 16.29
C LEU A 289 24.88 13.99 16.55
N THR A 290 25.48 14.10 17.74
CA THR A 290 26.42 15.18 18.08
C THR A 290 27.88 14.77 17.88
N GLU A 291 28.15 13.47 17.92
CA GLU A 291 29.48 12.89 17.70
C GLU A 291 29.63 12.20 16.32
N ASP A 292 28.53 12.06 15.58
CA ASP A 292 28.42 11.35 14.30
C ASP A 292 28.91 9.88 14.40
N ASP A 293 28.70 9.22 15.54
CA ASP A 293 29.18 7.86 15.81
C ASP A 293 28.18 7.03 16.65
N GLY A 294 28.16 5.72 16.44
CA GLY A 294 27.20 4.83 17.05
C GLY A 294 27.50 3.36 16.76
N PRO A 295 27.32 2.44 17.73
CA PRO A 295 27.51 1.03 17.49
C PRO A 295 26.40 0.46 16.60
N ALA A 296 26.79 -0.23 15.52
CA ALA A 296 25.89 -1.08 14.75
C ALA A 296 25.89 -2.51 15.31
N LEU A 297 24.68 -3.06 15.45
CA LEU A 297 24.38 -4.42 15.87
C LEU A 297 23.81 -5.22 14.72
N GLN A 298 23.90 -6.55 14.81
CA GLN A 298 23.33 -7.46 13.84
C GLN A 298 22.14 -8.20 14.48
N HIS A 299 21.01 -8.21 13.78
CA HIS A 299 19.86 -9.08 14.05
C HIS A 299 19.49 -9.75 12.73
N PRO A 300 19.83 -11.04 12.54
CA PRO A 300 19.55 -11.75 11.29
C PRO A 300 18.08 -11.69 10.89
N GLU A 301 17.82 -11.43 9.61
CA GLU A 301 16.48 -11.32 9.03
C GLU A 301 15.63 -10.22 9.70
N LEU A 302 16.31 -9.14 10.13
CA LEU A 302 15.69 -7.93 10.69
C LEU A 302 14.51 -7.50 9.81
N TRP A 303 13.38 -7.26 10.44
CA TRP A 303 12.15 -6.87 9.77
C TRP A 303 11.66 -5.51 10.22
N ASP A 304 11.56 -5.32 11.54
CA ASP A 304 11.09 -4.08 12.14
C ASP A 304 11.87 -3.78 13.43
N LEU A 305 11.89 -2.51 13.83
CA LEU A 305 12.51 -2.03 15.06
C LEU A 305 11.76 -0.83 15.64
N ASP A 306 11.89 -0.66 16.95
CA ASP A 306 11.36 0.48 17.69
C ASP A 306 12.28 0.81 18.87
N ALA A 307 12.31 2.06 19.31
CA ALA A 307 13.23 2.52 20.33
C ALA A 307 12.54 3.25 21.49
N THR A 308 13.21 3.26 22.64
CA THR A 308 12.81 4.09 23.79
C THR A 308 12.89 5.57 23.45
N ALA A 309 12.18 6.42 24.20
CA ALA A 309 12.16 7.87 23.99
C ALA A 309 13.57 8.50 24.03
N ASP A 310 14.50 7.93 24.79
CA ASP A 310 15.90 8.36 24.84
C ASP A 310 16.79 7.78 23.72
N GLY A 311 16.26 6.90 22.88
CA GLY A 311 16.96 6.22 21.78
C GLY A 311 18.04 5.23 22.22
N THR A 312 18.14 4.90 23.52
CA THR A 312 19.24 4.09 24.06
C THR A 312 18.96 2.60 24.05
N THR A 313 17.68 2.21 24.06
CA THR A 313 17.22 0.83 24.00
C THR A 313 16.39 0.63 22.74
N ILE A 314 16.71 -0.41 21.98
CA ILE A 314 16.04 -0.71 20.70
C ILE A 314 15.50 -2.13 20.79
N ALA A 315 14.18 -2.27 20.60
CA ALA A 315 13.53 -3.54 20.30
C ALA A 315 13.62 -3.81 18.81
N SER A 316 13.77 -5.08 18.43
CA SER A 316 13.81 -5.49 17.03
C SER A 316 13.22 -6.87 16.86
N VAL A 317 12.64 -7.13 15.69
CA VAL A 317 12.08 -8.43 15.32
C VAL A 317 12.61 -8.91 13.98
N SER A 318 12.60 -10.23 13.79
CA SER A 318 12.94 -10.85 12.52
C SER A 318 11.75 -11.56 11.87
N SER A 319 11.77 -11.55 10.53
CA SER A 319 10.76 -12.20 9.68
C SER A 319 11.41 -13.10 8.63
N PRO A 320 11.96 -14.26 9.04
CA PRO A 320 12.46 -15.27 8.11
C PRO A 320 11.44 -15.65 7.03
N ILE A 321 11.95 -15.92 5.83
CA ILE A 321 11.13 -16.57 4.78
C ILE A 321 10.70 -17.96 5.24
N THR A 322 11.58 -18.68 5.95
CA THR A 322 11.33 -20.04 6.41
C THR A 322 11.67 -20.21 7.89
N GLY A 323 10.69 -20.62 8.68
CA GLY A 323 10.85 -20.88 10.10
C GLY A 323 10.43 -19.69 10.96
N PRO A 324 10.50 -19.85 12.29
CA PRO A 324 10.12 -18.79 13.20
C PRO A 324 11.17 -17.69 13.26
N GLY A 325 10.71 -16.47 13.52
CA GLY A 325 11.56 -15.33 13.79
C GLY A 325 12.01 -15.25 15.25
N THR A 326 12.63 -14.13 15.57
CA THR A 326 13.19 -13.78 16.88
C THR A 326 12.77 -12.36 17.24
N VAL A 327 12.68 -12.09 18.53
CA VAL A 327 12.56 -10.75 19.09
C VAL A 327 13.78 -10.51 19.98
N ALA A 328 14.33 -9.31 19.93
CA ALA A 328 15.48 -8.93 20.74
C ALA A 328 15.31 -7.51 21.28
N ALA A 329 15.91 -7.24 22.44
CA ALA A 329 16.18 -5.88 22.88
C ALA A 329 17.69 -5.69 23.05
N SER A 330 18.16 -4.56 22.56
CA SER A 330 19.53 -4.10 22.74
C SER A 330 19.55 -2.80 23.51
N ALA A 331 20.64 -2.56 24.23
CA ALA A 331 20.84 -1.30 24.92
C ALA A 331 22.34 -0.97 24.92
N ASN A 332 22.68 0.30 24.69
CA ASN A 332 24.06 0.79 24.71
C ASN A 332 25.02 -0.01 23.79
N GLY A 333 24.55 -0.42 22.61
CA GLY A 333 25.36 -1.16 21.64
C GLY A 333 25.65 -2.61 22.01
N GLU A 334 24.83 -3.23 22.87
CA GLU A 334 24.89 -4.66 23.18
C GLU A 334 23.48 -5.26 23.21
N ILE A 335 23.31 -6.46 22.61
CA ILE A 335 22.09 -7.26 22.73
C ILE A 335 21.97 -7.72 24.18
N GLN A 336 20.89 -7.31 24.86
CA GLN A 336 20.62 -7.67 26.25
C GLN A 336 19.95 -9.04 26.35
N TRP A 337 18.99 -9.30 25.46
CA TRP A 337 18.31 -10.58 25.32
C TRP A 337 17.81 -10.77 23.89
N GLU A 338 17.59 -12.04 23.54
CA GLU A 338 17.01 -12.49 22.27
C GLU A 338 16.21 -13.75 22.56
N THR A 339 14.99 -13.81 22.02
CA THR A 339 14.01 -14.87 22.27
C THR A 339 13.39 -15.35 20.96
N ASP A 340 13.28 -16.66 20.78
CA ASP A 340 12.57 -17.26 19.64
C ASP A 340 11.07 -16.92 19.72
N LEU A 341 10.48 -16.47 18.61
CA LEU A 341 9.03 -16.22 18.48
C LEU A 341 8.21 -17.52 18.32
N SER A 342 8.82 -18.68 18.62
CA SER A 342 8.21 -20.00 18.67
C SER A 342 7.68 -20.54 17.32
N GLU A 343 6.37 -20.44 17.06
CA GLU A 343 5.74 -20.79 15.79
C GLU A 343 5.26 -19.54 15.05
N SER A 344 5.95 -18.40 15.17
CA SER A 344 5.58 -17.15 14.51
C SER A 344 6.80 -16.42 13.96
N VAL A 345 6.56 -15.46 13.06
CA VAL A 345 7.51 -14.40 12.69
C VAL A 345 7.07 -13.07 13.30
N GLY A 346 8.00 -12.14 13.49
CA GLY A 346 7.66 -10.79 13.92
C GLY A 346 7.40 -9.92 12.71
N GLN A 347 6.17 -9.43 12.58
CA GLN A 347 5.75 -8.52 11.51
C GLN A 347 5.96 -7.06 11.91
N THR A 348 5.93 -6.78 13.21
CA THR A 348 6.11 -5.44 13.75
C THR A 348 6.46 -5.50 15.24
N VAL A 349 7.10 -4.47 15.77
CA VAL A 349 7.49 -4.37 17.17
C VAL A 349 7.26 -2.97 17.71
N ALA A 350 6.86 -2.89 18.98
CA ALA A 350 6.80 -1.63 19.71
C ALA A 350 7.39 -1.78 21.11
N ILE A 351 8.05 -0.75 21.62
CA ILE A 351 8.66 -0.71 22.95
C ILE A 351 8.15 0.51 23.73
N THR A 352 7.88 0.33 25.02
CA THR A 352 7.50 1.45 25.90
C THR A 352 8.66 2.43 26.07
N ASP A 353 8.40 3.72 26.31
CA ASP A 353 9.41 4.77 26.45
C ASP A 353 10.57 4.47 27.41
N GLU A 354 10.30 3.74 28.50
CA GLU A 354 11.29 3.36 29.53
C GLU A 354 11.91 1.97 29.30
N GLY A 355 11.50 1.26 28.25
CA GLY A 355 11.96 -0.08 27.89
C GLY A 355 11.46 -1.20 28.80
N ASP A 356 10.38 -0.97 29.55
CA ASP A 356 9.81 -1.94 30.49
C ASP A 356 9.12 -3.12 29.77
N TYR A 357 8.48 -2.86 28.63
CA TYR A 357 7.77 -3.86 27.83
C TYR A 357 8.07 -3.74 26.34
N VAL A 358 8.07 -4.89 25.66
CA VAL A 358 8.16 -5.01 24.21
C VAL A 358 6.93 -5.79 23.71
N ALA A 359 6.13 -5.17 22.84
CA ALA A 359 5.03 -5.80 22.13
C ALA A 359 5.47 -6.23 20.74
N VAL A 360 5.01 -7.39 20.29
CA VAL A 360 5.28 -7.92 18.96
C VAL A 360 3.97 -8.28 18.27
N GLY A 361 3.75 -7.70 17.10
CA GLY A 361 2.76 -8.19 16.14
C GLY A 361 3.33 -9.41 15.44
N ALA A 362 2.72 -10.57 15.69
CA ALA A 362 3.19 -11.85 15.22
C ALA A 362 2.33 -12.35 14.05
N GLY A 363 3.01 -12.84 13.01
CA GLY A 363 2.39 -13.41 11.82
C GLY A 363 2.80 -14.87 11.60
N ARG A 364 2.08 -15.51 10.68
CA ARG A 364 2.41 -16.82 10.12
C ARG A 364 3.53 -16.68 9.09
N TYR A 365 4.30 -17.75 8.91
CA TYR A 365 5.37 -17.81 7.92
C TYR A 365 5.08 -18.86 6.85
N SER A 366 5.66 -18.67 5.67
CA SER A 366 5.53 -19.64 4.58
C SER A 366 6.47 -20.83 4.79
N GLY A 367 6.02 -22.03 4.43
CA GLY A 367 6.93 -23.17 4.34
C GLY A 367 7.59 -23.29 2.98
N ASP A 368 8.22 -24.45 2.73
CA ASP A 368 8.76 -24.80 1.40
C ASP A 368 7.65 -24.91 0.32
N ASP A 369 6.38 -25.00 0.73
CA ASP A 369 5.18 -24.99 -0.07
C ASP A 369 4.34 -23.72 0.26
N ILE A 370 3.37 -23.32 -0.58
CA ILE A 370 2.50 -22.11 -0.43
C ILE A 370 1.58 -22.18 0.84
N GLU A 371 1.79 -23.16 1.72
CA GLU A 371 1.07 -23.27 2.99
C GLU A 371 1.66 -22.30 4.03
N ARG A 372 0.79 -21.55 4.71
CA ARG A 372 1.14 -20.74 5.89
C ARG A 372 1.20 -21.63 7.14
N TYR A 373 2.28 -21.53 7.90
CA TYR A 373 2.51 -22.26 9.14
C TYR A 373 2.58 -21.29 10.32
N GLY A 374 2.25 -21.79 11.51
CA GLY A 374 2.39 -21.03 12.75
C GLY A 374 1.11 -20.41 13.29
N SER A 375 1.27 -19.55 14.29
CA SER A 375 0.20 -18.78 14.91
C SER A 375 0.44 -17.29 14.74
N ALA A 376 -0.65 -16.57 14.45
CA ALA A 376 -0.70 -15.12 14.47
C ALA A 376 -1.15 -14.64 15.85
N GLY A 377 -0.82 -13.40 16.19
CA GLY A 377 -1.29 -12.79 17.42
C GLY A 377 -0.40 -11.66 17.92
N VAL A 378 -0.70 -11.20 19.11
CA VAL A 378 0.12 -10.21 19.83
C VAL A 378 0.89 -10.94 20.93
N LYS A 379 2.17 -10.62 21.09
CA LYS A 379 3.02 -11.16 22.15
C LYS A 379 3.61 -10.01 22.95
N LEU A 380 3.64 -10.15 24.28
CA LEU A 380 4.24 -9.16 25.16
C LEU A 380 5.40 -9.76 25.95
N TYR A 381 6.52 -9.05 25.98
CA TYR A 381 7.75 -9.41 26.70
C TYR A 381 8.08 -8.33 27.72
N ASP A 382 8.65 -8.73 28.86
CA ASP A 382 9.24 -7.78 29.80
C ASP A 382 10.68 -7.40 29.39
N SER A 383 11.26 -6.42 30.07
CA SER A 383 12.64 -5.96 29.88
C SER A 383 13.72 -7.04 30.06
N THR A 384 13.38 -8.24 30.54
CA THR A 384 14.30 -9.39 30.63
C THR A 384 14.18 -10.38 29.47
N GLY A 385 13.26 -10.13 28.54
CA GLY A 385 12.92 -11.01 27.42
C GLY A 385 11.99 -12.15 27.80
N ALA A 386 11.36 -12.11 28.99
CA ALA A 386 10.39 -13.12 29.38
C ALA A 386 9.02 -12.79 28.79
N GLU A 387 8.45 -13.74 28.04
CA GLU A 387 7.07 -13.64 27.53
C GLU A 387 6.08 -13.58 28.71
N GLN A 388 5.32 -12.49 28.78
CA GLN A 388 4.25 -12.30 29.76
C GLN A 388 2.97 -12.99 29.31
N TRP A 389 2.61 -12.82 28.04
CA TRP A 389 1.43 -13.44 27.43
C TRP A 389 1.53 -13.47 25.89
N THR A 390 0.66 -14.31 25.30
CA THR A 390 0.34 -14.34 23.87
C THR A 390 -1.19 -14.24 23.73
N HIS A 391 -1.66 -13.33 22.89
CA HIS A 391 -3.06 -13.20 22.46
C HIS A 391 -3.17 -13.67 21.01
N GLU A 392 -3.70 -14.87 20.77
CA GLU A 392 -3.79 -15.44 19.41
C GLU A 392 -4.90 -14.77 18.59
N THR A 393 -4.62 -14.53 17.32
CA THR A 393 -5.56 -13.98 16.33
C THR A 393 -5.79 -14.94 15.17
N ASP A 394 -6.91 -14.77 14.47
CA ASP A 394 -7.23 -15.58 13.28
C ASP A 394 -6.43 -15.12 12.05
N GLU A 395 -5.98 -13.86 11.99
CA GLU A 395 -5.14 -13.31 10.93
C GLU A 395 -3.87 -12.65 11.46
N ASP A 396 -2.88 -12.48 10.58
CA ASP A 396 -1.56 -11.93 10.92
C ASP A 396 -1.72 -10.52 11.51
N VAL A 397 -1.02 -10.25 12.63
CA VAL A 397 -0.96 -8.89 13.20
C VAL A 397 0.11 -8.12 12.43
N ILE A 398 -0.31 -7.14 11.64
CA ILE A 398 0.56 -6.37 10.75
C ILE A 398 1.06 -5.07 11.38
N SER A 399 0.40 -4.59 12.44
CA SER A 399 0.74 -3.34 13.12
C SER A 399 0.52 -3.47 14.63
N VAL A 400 1.48 -3.01 15.45
CA VAL A 400 1.40 -3.03 16.92
C VAL A 400 1.95 -1.74 17.50
N ASN A 401 1.31 -1.21 18.54
CA ASN A 401 1.78 -0.07 19.34
C ASN A 401 1.56 -0.37 20.83
N ILE A 402 2.33 0.28 21.71
CA ILE A 402 2.23 0.10 23.16
C ILE A 402 2.43 1.43 23.90
N ASP A 403 1.62 1.68 24.92
CA ASP A 403 1.78 2.79 25.87
C ASP A 403 1.65 2.23 27.30
N SER A 404 2.70 2.34 28.10
CA SER A 404 2.72 1.83 29.48
C SER A 404 1.99 2.71 30.48
N GLU A 405 1.89 4.01 30.24
CA GLU A 405 1.22 4.95 31.16
C GLU A 405 -0.31 4.81 31.09
N ARG A 406 -0.83 4.42 29.92
CA ARG A 406 -2.23 4.09 29.67
C ARG A 406 -2.55 2.61 29.80
N GLU A 407 -1.53 1.78 29.99
CA GLU A 407 -1.64 0.33 30.14
C GLU A 407 -2.29 -0.35 28.91
N LEU A 408 -1.96 0.10 27.69
CA LEU A 408 -2.57 -0.37 26.44
C LEU A 408 -1.56 -0.99 25.46
N VAL A 409 -1.98 -2.04 24.77
CA VAL A 409 -1.35 -2.58 23.55
C VAL A 409 -2.39 -2.52 22.44
N VAL A 410 -2.08 -1.84 21.35
CA VAL A 410 -2.96 -1.67 20.19
C VAL A 410 -2.43 -2.52 19.05
N ALA A 411 -3.29 -3.31 18.43
CA ALA A 411 -2.92 -4.19 17.34
C ALA A 411 -3.90 -4.07 16.18
N GLY A 412 -3.35 -4.12 14.97
CA GLY A 412 -4.07 -4.16 13.71
C GLY A 412 -3.76 -5.44 12.95
N THR A 413 -4.79 -6.10 12.42
CA THR A 413 -4.66 -7.36 11.68
C THR A 413 -4.85 -7.18 10.18
N ASP A 414 -4.32 -8.13 9.40
CA ASP A 414 -4.36 -8.15 7.92
C ASP A 414 -5.80 -8.13 7.34
N ASP A 415 -6.80 -8.58 8.11
CA ASP A 415 -8.22 -8.52 7.74
C ASP A 415 -8.93 -7.22 8.15
N GLY A 416 -8.19 -6.19 8.57
CA GLY A 416 -8.72 -4.85 8.83
C GLY A 416 -9.34 -4.68 10.23
N LYS A 417 -9.04 -5.56 11.18
CA LYS A 417 -9.53 -5.45 12.56
C LYS A 417 -8.55 -4.67 13.44
N THR A 418 -9.08 -3.86 14.36
CA THR A 418 -8.32 -3.28 15.47
C THR A 418 -8.67 -3.98 16.78
N ILE A 419 -7.65 -4.34 17.55
CA ILE A 419 -7.75 -4.98 18.86
C ILE A 419 -6.95 -4.15 19.86
N VAL A 420 -7.59 -3.74 20.95
CA VAL A 420 -6.92 -3.06 22.07
C VAL A 420 -6.92 -3.98 23.28
N LEU A 421 -5.72 -4.22 23.82
CA LEU A 421 -5.45 -5.11 24.94
C LEU A 421 -4.90 -4.30 26.13
N ASP A 422 -5.15 -4.76 27.34
CA ASP A 422 -4.41 -4.29 28.53
C ASP A 422 -3.04 -4.98 28.63
N LEU A 423 -2.17 -4.51 29.53
CA LEU A 423 -0.86 -5.13 29.76
C LEU A 423 -0.94 -6.56 30.35
N GLU A 424 -2.10 -7.00 30.81
CA GLU A 424 -2.38 -8.39 31.18
C GLU A 424 -2.90 -9.27 30.02
N GLY A 425 -3.05 -8.71 28.82
CA GLY A 425 -3.46 -9.39 27.59
C GLY A 425 -4.98 -9.58 27.45
N ASN A 426 -5.79 -8.89 28.26
CA ASN A 426 -7.25 -8.90 28.12
C ASN A 426 -7.70 -7.85 27.10
N VAL A 427 -8.70 -8.20 26.30
CA VAL A 427 -9.33 -7.25 25.36
C VAL A 427 -10.06 -6.15 26.14
N VAL A 428 -9.62 -4.91 25.94
CA VAL A 428 -10.31 -3.70 26.38
C VAL A 428 -11.49 -3.45 25.44
N TRP A 429 -11.21 -3.38 24.13
CA TRP A 429 -12.20 -3.33 23.07
C TRP A 429 -11.61 -3.85 21.74
N GLU A 430 -12.49 -4.16 20.79
CA GLU A 430 -12.13 -4.58 19.43
C GLU A 430 -13.21 -4.13 18.44
N THR A 431 -12.82 -3.94 17.18
CA THR A 431 -13.74 -3.56 16.10
C THR A 431 -13.24 -4.05 14.75
N ASP A 432 -14.19 -4.45 13.88
CA ASP A 432 -13.93 -4.84 12.49
C ASP A 432 -14.38 -3.72 11.51
N SER A 433 -14.69 -2.52 12.02
CA SER A 433 -15.25 -1.42 11.22
C SER A 433 -14.22 -0.45 10.66
N TYR A 434 -13.02 -0.46 11.24
CA TYR A 434 -11.84 0.31 10.87
C TYR A 434 -10.63 -0.41 11.49
N GLY A 435 -9.49 -0.38 10.83
CA GLY A 435 -8.30 -1.10 11.27
C GLY A 435 -7.28 -1.34 10.16
N GLY A 436 -6.54 -2.44 10.25
CA GLY A 436 -5.39 -2.67 9.39
C GLY A 436 -4.13 -2.05 9.98
N TRP A 437 -3.59 -1.00 9.37
CA TRP A 437 -2.49 -0.25 9.96
C TRP A 437 -3.01 0.67 11.07
N VAL A 438 -2.43 0.53 12.27
CA VAL A 438 -2.83 1.29 13.46
C VAL A 438 -1.64 2.12 13.94
N TYR A 439 -1.92 3.35 14.34
CA TYR A 439 -0.92 4.29 14.83
C TYR A 439 -1.42 4.86 16.15
N LEU A 440 -0.58 4.86 17.18
CA LEU A 440 -0.90 5.40 18.49
C LEU A 440 -0.18 6.73 18.67
N SER A 441 -0.89 7.77 19.11
CA SER A 441 -0.26 9.04 19.49
C SER A 441 0.71 8.85 20.66
N SER A 442 1.79 9.63 20.73
CA SER A 442 2.86 9.44 21.75
C SER A 442 2.36 9.54 23.18
N ASP A 443 1.45 10.49 23.46
CA ASP A 443 0.55 10.34 24.59
C ASP A 443 -0.52 9.36 24.09
N GLY A 444 -0.57 8.07 24.42
CA GLY A 444 -1.50 7.11 23.81
C GLY A 444 -3.03 7.34 23.94
N SER A 445 -3.54 8.57 23.87
CA SER A 445 -4.97 8.91 23.92
C SER A 445 -5.71 8.64 22.62
N THR A 446 -5.02 8.64 21.48
CA THR A 446 -5.65 8.59 20.16
C THR A 446 -5.05 7.48 19.33
N ILE A 447 -5.91 6.59 18.81
CA ILE A 447 -5.55 5.62 17.79
C ILE A 447 -6.02 6.16 16.45
N VAL A 448 -5.10 6.23 15.48
CA VAL A 448 -5.39 6.56 14.10
C VAL A 448 -5.29 5.30 13.26
N THR A 449 -6.27 5.06 12.39
CA THR A 449 -6.24 3.99 11.40
C THR A 449 -6.40 4.57 10.00
N SER A 450 -5.72 3.99 9.02
CA SER A 450 -5.85 4.35 7.61
C SER A 450 -6.45 3.19 6.82
N GLU A 451 -7.51 3.47 6.07
CA GLU A 451 -8.12 2.53 5.15
C GLU A 451 -7.54 2.69 3.74
N GLY A 452 -7.66 1.63 2.93
CA GLY A 452 -7.12 1.60 1.57
C GLY A 452 -7.76 2.58 0.58
N ASP A 453 -8.78 3.35 0.97
CA ASP A 453 -9.34 4.43 0.15
C ASP A 453 -8.91 5.83 0.62
N GLY A 454 -7.96 5.90 1.57
CA GLY A 454 -7.50 7.15 2.16
C GLY A 454 -8.42 7.71 3.25
N THR A 455 -9.38 6.92 3.74
CA THR A 455 -10.16 7.29 4.92
C THR A 455 -9.34 7.08 6.19
N LEU A 456 -9.25 8.15 7.00
CA LEU A 456 -8.65 8.14 8.32
C LEU A 456 -9.73 8.09 9.39
N HIS A 457 -9.56 7.21 10.37
CA HIS A 457 -10.34 7.24 11.60
C HIS A 457 -9.42 7.53 12.77
N ALA A 458 -9.75 8.55 13.55
CA ALA A 458 -9.15 8.77 14.86
C ALA A 458 -10.16 8.47 15.95
N VAL A 459 -9.77 7.60 16.88
CA VAL A 459 -10.61 7.12 17.95
C VAL A 459 -9.89 7.24 19.28
N ASP A 460 -10.66 7.43 20.34
CA ASP A 460 -10.15 7.40 21.71
C ASP A 460 -9.59 6.00 22.03
N ALA A 461 -8.34 5.92 22.46
CA ALA A 461 -7.62 4.67 22.64
C ALA A 461 -8.23 3.76 23.72
N GLU A 462 -8.84 4.34 24.76
CA GLU A 462 -9.42 3.57 25.87
C GLU A 462 -10.81 3.03 25.54
N THR A 463 -11.57 3.74 24.69
CA THR A 463 -13.00 3.48 24.49
C THR A 463 -13.37 3.05 23.07
N GLY A 464 -12.55 3.38 22.07
CA GLY A 464 -12.85 3.23 20.66
C GLY A 464 -13.89 4.24 20.13
N ASP A 465 -14.23 5.26 20.91
CA ASP A 465 -15.17 6.30 20.47
C ASP A 465 -14.51 7.19 19.40
N GLU A 466 -15.18 7.39 18.26
CA GLU A 466 -14.72 8.27 17.17
C GLU A 466 -14.51 9.71 17.66
N GLN A 467 -13.31 10.24 17.43
CA GLN A 467 -12.94 11.63 17.69
C GLN A 467 -13.08 12.46 16.42
N TRP A 468 -12.54 11.97 15.31
CA TRP A 468 -12.66 12.60 13.99
C TRP A 468 -12.43 11.58 12.85
N THR A 469 -12.86 11.96 11.65
CA THR A 469 -12.63 11.22 10.39
C THR A 469 -12.22 12.21 9.31
N ALA A 470 -11.34 11.78 8.41
CA ALA A 470 -10.99 12.51 7.20
C ALA A 470 -10.99 11.56 5.99
N SER A 471 -11.27 12.08 4.81
CA SER A 471 -11.15 11.33 3.55
C SER A 471 -10.24 12.13 2.63
N LEU A 472 -9.10 11.54 2.27
CA LEU A 472 -8.05 12.23 1.52
C LEU A 472 -8.25 12.19 0.00
N GLY A 473 -9.05 11.25 -0.51
CA GLY A 473 -9.32 11.14 -1.94
C GLY A 473 -8.22 10.44 -2.75
N PHE A 474 -7.15 9.99 -2.11
CA PHE A 474 -6.09 9.18 -2.68
C PHE A 474 -5.76 7.96 -1.81
N TRP A 475 -5.01 7.01 -2.35
CA TRP A 475 -4.62 5.80 -1.61
C TRP A 475 -3.51 6.11 -0.60
N GLY A 476 -3.90 6.37 0.66
CA GLY A 476 -2.98 6.67 1.76
C GLY A 476 -2.76 5.51 2.74
N ALA A 477 -2.45 4.33 2.23
CA ALA A 477 -2.19 3.16 3.07
C ALA A 477 -0.68 3.06 3.42
N GLU A 478 -0.38 2.66 4.67
CA GLU A 478 0.96 2.30 5.19
C GLU A 478 1.87 3.44 5.68
N ASP A 479 1.93 4.60 5.02
CA ASP A 479 2.77 5.73 5.46
C ASP A 479 1.95 6.81 6.15
N VAL A 480 1.71 6.60 7.44
CA VAL A 480 1.04 7.57 8.32
C VAL A 480 1.96 7.92 9.48
N SER A 481 2.01 9.20 9.81
CA SER A 481 2.72 9.72 10.97
C SER A 481 1.79 10.61 11.78
N VAL A 482 1.82 10.45 13.11
CA VAL A 482 0.82 11.02 14.03
C VAL A 482 1.54 11.88 15.07
N SER A 483 0.99 13.07 15.37
CA SER A 483 1.49 13.95 16.44
C SER A 483 1.23 13.38 17.84
N ASP A 484 1.86 13.94 18.87
CA ASP A 484 1.83 13.41 20.25
C ASP A 484 0.43 13.26 20.84
N ASN A 485 -0.51 14.12 20.41
CA ASN A 485 -1.92 14.12 20.81
C ASN A 485 -2.86 13.45 19.80
N GLY A 486 -2.36 13.10 18.61
CA GLY A 486 -3.17 12.57 17.50
C GLY A 486 -4.11 13.58 16.84
N ASP A 487 -3.96 14.88 17.12
CA ASP A 487 -4.75 15.91 16.42
C ASP A 487 -4.22 16.13 15.00
N ARG A 488 -2.91 15.97 14.76
CA ARG A 488 -2.31 16.12 13.43
C ARG A 488 -1.76 14.81 12.90
N VAL A 489 -2.09 14.56 11.64
CA VAL A 489 -1.72 13.32 10.95
C VAL A 489 -1.20 13.66 9.56
N LEU A 490 0.01 13.20 9.27
CA LEU A 490 0.56 13.20 7.92
C LEU A 490 0.31 11.84 7.28
N VAL A 491 -0.13 11.84 6.02
CA VAL A 491 -0.32 10.63 5.22
C VAL A 491 0.37 10.82 3.87
N ALA A 492 1.09 9.80 3.43
CA ALA A 492 1.73 9.77 2.12
C ALA A 492 1.29 8.54 1.29
N ASP A 493 1.20 8.72 -0.02
CA ASP A 493 1.00 7.67 -1.00
C ASP A 493 2.34 7.20 -1.58
N ARG A 494 2.62 5.89 -1.45
CA ARG A 494 3.78 5.22 -2.06
C ARG A 494 3.66 5.04 -3.58
N GLY A 495 2.49 5.26 -4.16
CA GLY A 495 2.22 5.17 -5.59
C GLY A 495 2.54 6.46 -6.32
N ASN A 496 1.62 7.43 -6.24
CA ASN A 496 1.62 8.65 -7.04
C ASN A 496 2.23 9.86 -6.30
N GLY A 497 2.87 9.64 -5.15
CA GLY A 497 3.54 10.71 -4.42
C GLY A 497 2.60 11.77 -3.84
N GLU A 498 1.34 11.43 -3.56
CA GLU A 498 0.42 12.36 -2.90
C GLU A 498 0.70 12.40 -1.39
N ILE A 499 0.67 13.57 -0.78
CA ILE A 499 0.91 13.75 0.66
C ILE A 499 -0.09 14.77 1.21
N ALA A 500 -0.63 14.49 2.38
CA ALA A 500 -1.54 15.36 3.08
C ALA A 500 -1.18 15.48 4.56
N VAL A 501 -1.47 16.65 5.15
CA VAL A 501 -1.54 16.84 6.60
C VAL A 501 -2.95 17.25 6.98
N VAL A 502 -3.51 16.52 7.93
CA VAL A 502 -4.85 16.73 8.50
C VAL A 502 -4.69 17.22 9.93
N ASP A 503 -5.51 18.20 10.32
CA ASP A 503 -5.69 18.67 11.70
C ASP A 503 -7.14 18.45 12.14
N SER A 504 -7.33 17.53 13.09
CA SER A 504 -8.61 17.20 13.71
C SER A 504 -9.69 16.89 12.66
N GLY A 505 -9.33 16.10 11.65
CA GLY A 505 -10.19 15.72 10.52
C GLY A 505 -10.27 16.74 9.37
N ASN A 506 -9.58 17.89 9.46
CA ASN A 506 -9.57 18.89 8.39
C ASN A 506 -8.23 18.86 7.64
N LEU A 507 -8.28 18.75 6.32
CA LEU A 507 -7.09 18.92 5.49
C LEU A 507 -6.54 20.36 5.65
N ILE A 508 -5.30 20.49 6.10
CA ILE A 508 -4.62 21.80 6.28
C ILE A 508 -3.50 22.03 5.28
N TRP A 509 -2.99 20.96 4.67
CA TRP A 509 -1.92 21.01 3.70
C TRP A 509 -1.96 19.76 2.81
N GLU A 510 -1.69 19.93 1.53
CA GLU A 510 -1.53 18.82 0.58
C GLU A 510 -0.46 19.19 -0.44
N ASN A 511 0.20 18.17 -0.99
CA ASN A 511 1.10 18.28 -2.11
C ASN A 511 1.09 16.98 -2.92
N SER A 512 1.46 17.07 -4.19
CA SER A 512 1.51 15.94 -5.11
C SER A 512 2.78 16.01 -5.95
N TYR A 513 3.43 14.87 -6.15
CA TYR A 513 4.63 14.76 -6.96
C TYR A 513 4.39 13.87 -8.17
N ASP A 514 4.89 14.25 -9.35
CA ASP A 514 4.85 13.39 -10.56
C ASP A 514 5.85 12.20 -10.50
N ILE A 515 6.43 11.98 -9.32
CA ILE A 515 7.45 10.97 -9.01
C ILE A 515 7.10 10.33 -7.67
N GLY A 516 7.54 9.08 -7.45
CA GLY A 516 7.27 8.37 -6.21
C GLY A 516 8.09 7.08 -6.06
N PRO A 517 8.06 6.44 -4.88
CA PRO A 517 7.19 6.70 -3.72
C PRO A 517 7.50 8.01 -2.97
N ALA A 518 6.48 8.55 -2.28
CA ALA A 518 6.66 9.57 -1.26
C ALA A 518 6.45 8.99 0.15
N ILE A 519 7.22 9.48 1.11
CA ILE A 519 7.16 9.13 2.53
C ILE A 519 7.28 10.44 3.32
N GLY A 520 6.62 10.54 4.46
CA GLY A 520 6.77 11.69 5.34
C GLY A 520 6.64 11.34 6.82
N ALA A 521 7.05 12.27 7.66
CA ALA A 521 6.87 12.19 9.11
C ALA A 521 6.50 13.56 9.68
N ILE A 522 5.76 13.57 10.78
CA ILE A 522 5.36 14.79 11.50
C ILE A 522 5.99 14.81 12.89
N SER A 523 6.37 16.00 13.37
CA SER A 523 6.87 16.19 14.72
C SER A 523 5.78 15.93 15.76
N GLY A 524 6.19 15.56 16.98
CA GLY A 524 5.29 15.34 18.10
C GLY A 524 4.40 16.54 18.42
N ASP A 525 4.94 17.76 18.30
CA ASP A 525 4.16 18.99 18.46
C ASP A 525 3.21 19.31 17.29
N GLY A 526 3.27 18.55 16.18
CA GLY A 526 2.45 18.71 14.98
C GLY A 526 2.78 19.94 14.12
N SER A 527 3.83 20.70 14.46
CA SER A 527 4.15 21.96 13.80
C SER A 527 5.12 21.80 12.63
N THR A 528 5.89 20.72 12.57
CA THR A 528 6.91 20.48 11.55
C THR A 528 6.68 19.13 10.90
N TRP A 529 6.87 19.04 9.59
CA TRP A 529 6.91 17.74 8.90
C TRP A 529 8.01 17.70 7.87
N SER A 530 8.53 16.51 7.66
CA SER A 530 9.53 16.20 6.65
C SER A 530 8.94 15.28 5.60
N ILE A 531 9.40 15.47 4.37
CA ILE A 531 8.93 14.77 3.20
C ILE A 531 10.12 14.27 2.41
N SER A 532 9.94 13.09 1.86
CA SER A 532 10.93 12.41 1.05
C SER A 532 10.28 11.77 -0.14
N VAL A 533 10.74 12.14 -1.33
CA VAL A 533 10.16 11.69 -2.59
C VAL A 533 11.24 11.07 -3.42
N GLN A 534 11.00 9.85 -3.88
CA GLN A 534 11.94 9.11 -4.70
C GLN A 534 11.65 9.29 -6.19
N ASP A 535 12.66 9.67 -6.96
CA ASP A 535 12.62 9.62 -8.42
C ASP A 535 13.34 8.35 -8.90
N ASN A 536 12.53 7.33 -9.20
CA ASN A 536 13.02 6.03 -9.63
C ASN A 536 13.65 6.06 -11.04
N ASP A 537 13.19 6.96 -11.91
CA ASP A 537 13.70 7.06 -13.28
C ASP A 537 15.10 7.67 -13.31
N ASN A 538 15.33 8.69 -12.48
CA ASN A 538 16.61 9.39 -12.38
C ASN A 538 17.52 8.86 -11.26
N GLN A 539 17.04 7.93 -10.44
CA GLN A 539 17.75 7.41 -9.25
C GLN A 539 18.19 8.55 -8.32
N SER A 540 17.26 9.47 -8.08
CA SER A 540 17.43 10.61 -7.18
C SER A 540 16.36 10.61 -6.10
N GLY A 541 16.56 11.44 -5.09
CA GLY A 541 15.61 11.69 -4.04
C GLY A 541 15.51 13.19 -3.80
N GLU A 542 14.30 13.66 -3.53
CA GLU A 542 14.02 15.01 -3.07
C GLU A 542 13.61 14.95 -1.61
N VAL A 543 14.17 15.84 -0.79
CA VAL A 543 13.79 15.98 0.61
C VAL A 543 13.29 17.39 0.84
N GLU A 544 12.23 17.50 1.62
CA GLU A 544 11.63 18.78 1.97
C GLU A 544 11.28 18.82 3.45
N ILE A 545 11.30 20.02 4.01
CA ILE A 545 10.89 20.24 5.39
C ILE A 545 9.94 21.43 5.42
N TYR A 546 8.79 21.27 6.07
CA TYR A 546 7.76 22.27 6.25
C TYR A 546 7.57 22.59 7.72
N ARG A 547 7.10 23.81 8.01
CA ARG A 547 6.70 24.22 9.35
C ARG A 547 5.47 25.11 9.30
N ASP A 548 4.49 24.78 10.12
CA ASP A 548 3.32 25.60 10.40
C ASP A 548 3.62 26.60 11.53
N GLU A 549 3.50 27.89 11.23
CA GLU A 549 3.72 29.02 12.15
C GLU A 549 2.42 29.59 12.73
N SER A 550 1.26 28.95 12.48
CA SER A 550 -0.07 29.49 12.81
C SER A 550 -0.48 29.45 14.28
#